data_AF-A0AAJ5S956-F1
#
_entry.id   AF-A0AAJ5S956-F1
#
_cell.length_a   1.000
_cell.length_b   1.000
_cell.length_c   1.000
_cell.angle_alpha   90.00
_cell.angle_beta   90.00
_cell.angle_gamma   90.00
#
_symmetry.space_group_name_H-M   'P 1'
#
loop_
_entity.id
_entity.type
_entity.pdbx_description
1 polymer ?
#
loop_
_entity_poly.entity_id
_entity_poly.type
_entity_poly.pdbx_seq_one_letter_code
_entity_poly.pdbx_strand_id
1 'polypeptide(L)'
;MRGLAQQLARCLTKRLLLRVLASHGELPAGRVFTQLMQQDEPLPYLGDMMFHALLQPLLHAPHPLLREGPGDAWAHRPLRLTALAEQVLAGQRHWLDQRPARRWVGGVCIDAADKPWVVSEQGEVWRRQ
;
A
#
# COMPACT_ATOMS: atom_id res chain seq x y z
N MET A 1 -1.35 -11.65 24.43
CA MET A 1 -0.37 -10.70 23.87
C MET A 1 -0.80 -10.40 22.45
N ARG A 2 -1.61 -9.34 22.29
CA ARG A 2 -2.40 -9.03 21.09
C ARG A 2 -1.75 -7.86 20.33
N GLY A 3 -1.75 -7.95 19.00
CA GLY A 3 -1.91 -6.78 18.13
C GLY A 3 -0.63 -6.02 17.78
N LEU A 4 0.17 -6.57 16.86
CA LEU A 4 1.21 -5.80 16.17
C LEU A 4 1.13 -6.02 14.65
N ALA A 5 -0.07 -6.19 14.09
CA ALA A 5 -0.27 -6.35 12.64
C ALA A 5 -1.40 -5.43 12.17
N GLN A 6 -1.26 -4.11 12.33
CA GLN A 6 -2.40 -3.18 12.16
C GLN A 6 -2.13 -2.06 11.13
N GLN A 7 -2.14 -2.51 9.87
CA GLN A 7 -2.92 -1.94 8.76
C GLN A 7 -2.73 -0.52 8.23
N LEU A 8 -2.44 -0.54 6.94
CA LEU A 8 -2.78 0.46 5.93
C LEU A 8 -4.30 0.63 5.89
N ALA A 9 -4.81 1.71 6.47
CA ALA A 9 -6.22 2.04 6.39
C ALA A 9 -6.70 2.17 4.92
N ARG A 10 -7.41 1.14 4.45
CA ARG A 10 -8.32 1.11 3.29
C ARG A 10 -7.75 1.34 1.88
N CYS A 11 -6.71 0.60 1.51
CA CYS A 11 -6.61 0.11 0.12
C CYS A 11 -6.16 -1.35 0.18
N LEU A 12 -7.12 -2.28 0.09
CA LEU A 12 -6.83 -3.72 0.04
C LEU A 12 -5.76 -4.02 -1.01
N THR A 13 -5.93 -3.45 -2.21
CA THR A 13 -5.00 -3.46 -3.34
C THR A 13 -3.57 -3.06 -2.97
N LYS A 14 -3.37 -1.98 -2.19
CA LYS A 14 -2.02 -1.54 -1.78
C LYS A 14 -1.40 -2.53 -0.80
N ARG A 15 -2.19 -3.13 0.08
CA ARG A 15 -1.70 -4.15 1.02
C ARG A 15 -1.34 -5.44 0.31
N LEU A 16 -2.19 -5.88 -0.62
CA LEU A 16 -1.95 -7.07 -1.44
C LEU A 16 -0.69 -6.88 -2.29
N LEU A 17 -0.51 -5.72 -2.93
CA LEU A 17 0.72 -5.37 -3.62
C LEU A 17 1.97 -5.50 -2.74
N LEU A 18 1.93 -4.94 -1.53
CA LEU A 18 3.08 -5.00 -0.63
C LEU A 18 3.34 -6.44 -0.17
N ARG A 19 2.31 -7.26 -0.02
CA ARG A 19 2.44 -8.71 0.28
C ARG A 19 3.04 -9.49 -0.89
N VAL A 20 2.64 -9.21 -2.13
CA VAL A 20 3.23 -9.83 -3.33
C VAL A 20 4.73 -9.58 -3.36
N LEU A 21 5.15 -8.32 -3.15
CA LEU A 21 6.56 -7.94 -3.07
C LEU A 21 7.28 -8.53 -1.84
N ALA A 22 6.61 -8.68 -0.69
CA ALA A 22 7.21 -9.33 0.47
C ALA A 22 7.48 -10.82 0.22
N SER A 23 6.60 -11.51 -0.53
CA SER A 23 6.74 -12.93 -0.83
C SER A 23 7.74 -13.21 -1.96
N HIS A 24 7.85 -12.32 -2.95
CA HIS A 24 8.64 -12.56 -4.17
C HIS A 24 9.92 -11.71 -4.25
N GLY A 25 10.07 -10.72 -3.38
CA GLY A 25 11.17 -9.77 -3.42
C GLY A 25 10.98 -8.70 -4.50
N GLU A 26 12.09 -8.26 -5.09
CA GLU A 26 12.09 -7.23 -6.14
C GLU A 26 11.47 -7.76 -7.43
N LEU A 27 10.45 -7.06 -7.95
CA LEU A 27 9.75 -7.45 -9.18
C LEU A 27 9.40 -6.24 -10.04
N PRO A 28 9.38 -6.37 -11.38
CA PRO A 28 8.87 -5.34 -12.27
C PRO A 28 7.42 -4.96 -11.93
N ALA A 29 7.08 -3.68 -11.98
CA ALA A 29 5.73 -3.18 -11.65
C ALA A 29 4.60 -3.91 -12.42
N GLY A 30 4.82 -4.21 -13.70
CA GLY A 30 3.87 -4.95 -14.53
C GLY A 30 3.69 -6.40 -14.07
N ARG A 31 4.74 -7.06 -13.57
CA ARG A 31 4.65 -8.42 -13.01
C ARG A 31 3.89 -8.43 -11.69
N VAL A 32 4.12 -7.42 -10.84
CA VAL A 32 3.33 -7.23 -9.61
C VAL A 32 1.85 -7.05 -9.95
N PHE A 33 1.52 -6.24 -10.96
CA PHE A 33 0.15 -6.06 -11.43
C PHE A 33 -0.47 -7.36 -11.95
N THR A 34 0.23 -8.08 -12.83
CA THR A 34 -0.27 -9.38 -13.35
C THR A 34 -0.53 -10.37 -12.22
N GLN A 35 0.37 -10.45 -11.24
CA GLN A 35 0.23 -11.36 -10.12
C GLN A 35 -0.94 -10.98 -9.21
N LEU A 36 -1.12 -9.69 -8.93
CA LEU A 36 -2.25 -9.18 -8.18
C LEU A 36 -3.59 -9.55 -8.85
N MET A 37 -3.67 -9.36 -10.17
CA MET A 37 -4.86 -9.68 -10.96
C MET A 37 -5.13 -11.19 -11.08
N GLN A 38 -4.08 -12.02 -11.04
CA GLN A 38 -4.19 -13.48 -11.17
C GLN A 38 -4.50 -14.20 -9.86
N GLN A 39 -3.97 -13.73 -8.72
CA GLN A 39 -3.98 -14.48 -7.47
C GLN A 39 -4.88 -13.88 -6.39
N ASP A 40 -5.01 -12.55 -6.32
CA ASP A 40 -5.50 -11.90 -5.09
C ASP A 40 -6.70 -10.95 -5.30
N GLU A 41 -6.87 -10.33 -6.47
CA GLU A 41 -7.91 -9.32 -6.69
C GLU A 41 -8.63 -9.50 -8.04
N PRO A 42 -9.66 -10.37 -8.14
CA PRO A 42 -10.47 -10.58 -9.35
C PRO A 42 -11.50 -9.44 -9.54
N LEU A 43 -11.10 -8.20 -9.29
CA LEU A 43 -11.96 -7.03 -9.45
C LEU A 43 -11.71 -6.45 -10.86
N PRO A 44 -12.65 -6.61 -11.82
CA PRO A 44 -12.43 -6.32 -13.24
C PRO A 44 -12.26 -4.82 -13.57
N TYR A 45 -12.23 -3.95 -12.56
CA TYR A 45 -12.18 -2.50 -12.70
C TYR A 45 -10.80 -1.88 -12.45
N LEU A 46 -9.81 -2.66 -11.97
CA LEU A 46 -8.46 -2.11 -11.77
C LEU A 46 -7.66 -2.17 -13.08
N GLY A 47 -7.64 -1.06 -13.82
CA GLY A 47 -6.76 -0.90 -14.98
C GLY A 47 -5.29 -0.65 -14.59
N ASP A 48 -4.39 -0.85 -15.54
CA ASP A 48 -2.96 -0.57 -15.45
C ASP A 48 -2.65 0.90 -15.08
N MET A 49 -3.38 1.86 -15.65
CA MET A 49 -3.24 3.28 -15.30
C MET A 49 -3.68 3.57 -13.86
N MET A 50 -4.74 2.91 -13.38
CA MET A 50 -5.20 3.04 -12.00
C MET A 50 -4.17 2.44 -11.05
N PHE A 51 -3.61 1.28 -11.41
CA PHE A 51 -2.51 0.67 -10.68
C PHE A 51 -1.30 1.59 -10.60
N HIS A 52 -0.88 2.18 -11.72
CA HIS A 52 0.20 3.15 -11.75
C HIS A 52 -0.09 4.36 -10.83
N ALA A 53 -1.31 4.89 -10.84
CA ALA A 53 -1.73 5.96 -9.92
C ALA A 53 -1.72 5.52 -8.44
N LEU A 54 -1.97 4.25 -8.13
CA LEU A 54 -1.87 3.71 -6.77
C LEU A 54 -0.42 3.57 -6.29
N LEU A 55 0.54 3.38 -7.20
CA LEU A 55 1.97 3.36 -6.90
C LEU A 55 2.52 4.74 -6.52
N GLN A 56 2.04 5.81 -7.17
CA GLN A 56 2.61 7.16 -7.02
C GLN A 56 2.71 7.61 -5.55
N PRO A 57 1.69 7.48 -4.69
CA PRO A 57 1.80 7.86 -3.28
C PRO A 57 2.71 6.94 -2.46
N LEU A 58 2.94 5.70 -2.90
CA LEU A 58 3.83 4.76 -2.21
C LEU A 58 5.30 5.02 -2.55
N LEU A 59 5.55 5.55 -3.74
CA LEU A 59 6.88 5.92 -4.25
C LEU A 59 7.31 7.33 -3.84
N HIS A 60 6.38 8.28 -3.77
CA HIS A 60 6.68 9.71 -3.61
C HIS A 60 6.23 10.31 -2.27
N ALA A 61 5.74 9.50 -1.33
CA ALA A 61 5.48 9.98 0.02
C ALA A 61 6.78 10.45 0.71
N PRO A 62 6.69 11.36 1.71
CA PRO A 62 7.86 11.82 2.46
C PRO A 62 8.71 10.68 3.04
N HIS A 63 8.04 9.58 3.42
CA HIS A 63 8.67 8.32 3.77
C HIS A 63 8.15 7.24 2.82
N PRO A 64 8.81 6.98 1.68
CA PRO A 64 8.29 6.08 0.68
C PRO A 64 8.29 4.63 1.18
N LEU A 65 7.26 3.87 0.80
CA LEU A 65 7.16 2.44 1.10
C LEU A 65 7.82 1.61 0.01
N LEU A 66 7.83 2.11 -1.21
CA LEU A 66 8.42 1.47 -2.37
C LEU A 66 9.63 2.24 -2.87
N ARG A 67 10.58 1.53 -3.46
CA ARG A 67 11.60 2.13 -4.33
C ARG A 67 11.47 1.54 -5.72
N GLU A 68 11.56 2.42 -6.71
CA GLU A 68 11.58 2.07 -8.12
C GLU A 68 13.03 2.10 -8.62
N GLY A 69 13.42 1.10 -9.43
CA GLY A 69 14.70 1.06 -10.13
C GLY A 69 14.62 1.60 -11.56
N PRO A 70 15.72 1.54 -12.32
CA PRO A 70 15.78 2.06 -13.68
C PRO A 70 14.92 1.25 -14.65
N GLY A 71 14.45 1.89 -15.73
CA GLY A 71 13.73 1.24 -16.82
C GLY A 71 12.97 2.24 -17.70
N ASP A 72 12.84 1.92 -18.98
CA ASP A 72 12.29 2.83 -19.99
C ASP A 72 10.80 3.11 -19.78
N ALA A 73 10.03 2.07 -19.46
CA ALA A 73 8.61 2.15 -19.15
C ALA A 73 8.36 1.81 -17.68
N TRP A 74 7.42 2.52 -17.03
CA TRP A 74 7.09 2.31 -15.62
C TRP A 74 6.78 0.84 -15.29
N ALA A 75 6.10 0.14 -16.20
CA ALA A 75 5.73 -1.27 -16.02
C ALA A 75 6.96 -2.21 -15.96
N HIS A 76 8.10 -1.81 -16.54
CA HIS A 76 9.33 -2.60 -16.54
C HIS A 76 10.26 -2.26 -15.39
N ARG A 77 10.02 -1.15 -14.68
CA ARG A 77 10.87 -0.74 -13.58
C ARG A 77 10.70 -1.67 -12.39
N PRO A 78 11.79 -2.16 -11.79
CA PRO A 78 11.71 -3.04 -10.63
C PRO A 78 11.23 -2.25 -9.42
N LEU A 79 10.26 -2.82 -8.70
CA LEU A 79 9.77 -2.31 -7.43
C LEU A 79 10.33 -3.17 -6.30
N ARG A 80 10.82 -2.51 -5.25
CA ARG A 80 11.27 -3.16 -4.02
C ARG A 80 10.66 -2.50 -2.80
N LEU A 81 10.46 -3.30 -1.74
CA LEU A 81 10.06 -2.79 -0.44
C LEU A 81 11.20 -1.99 0.19
N THR A 82 10.82 -0.98 0.96
CA THR A 82 11.72 -0.33 1.92
C THR A 82 11.66 -1.04 3.27
N ALA A 83 12.67 -0.83 4.12
CA ALA A 83 12.62 -1.29 5.51
C ALA A 83 11.39 -0.76 6.26
N LEU A 84 10.92 0.45 5.93
CA LEU A 84 9.68 0.99 6.47
C LEU A 84 8.46 0.17 6.04
N ALA A 85 8.39 -0.24 4.77
CA ALA A 85 7.30 -1.08 4.29
C ALA A 85 7.28 -2.46 4.97
N GLU A 86 8.44 -3.05 5.21
CA GLU A 86 8.55 -4.30 5.98
C GLU A 86 8.05 -4.12 7.41
N GLN A 87 8.43 -3.03 8.09
CA GLN A 87 7.95 -2.70 9.43
C GLN A 87 6.43 -2.45 9.45
N VAL A 88 5.89 -1.80 8.42
CA VAL A 88 4.43 -1.57 8.28
C VAL A 88 3.68 -2.88 8.03
N LEU A 89 4.23 -3.79 7.22
CA LEU A 89 3.67 -5.11 6.98
C LEU A 89 3.73 -6.02 8.21
N ALA A 90 4.83 -5.95 8.95
CA ALA A 90 5.00 -6.61 10.25
C ALA A 90 4.23 -5.90 11.38
N GLY A 91 3.48 -4.83 11.06
CA GLY A 91 2.69 -3.98 11.94
C GLY A 91 3.42 -3.37 13.14
N GLN A 92 4.74 -3.21 13.01
CA GLN A 92 5.60 -2.51 13.95
C GLN A 92 5.47 -0.99 13.82
N ARG A 93 4.99 -0.49 12.67
CA ARG A 93 4.74 0.94 12.42
C ARG A 93 3.42 1.15 11.69
N HIS A 94 2.76 2.27 11.95
CA HIS A 94 1.58 2.65 11.18
C HIS A 94 1.94 3.62 10.05
N TRP A 95 1.40 3.35 8.87
CA TRP A 95 1.61 4.23 7.71
C TRP A 95 1.11 5.66 7.94
N LEU A 96 0.03 5.84 8.70
CA LEU A 96 -0.51 7.17 8.99
C LEU A 96 0.42 8.00 9.88
N ASP A 97 1.31 7.37 10.66
CA ASP A 97 2.33 8.07 11.44
C ASP A 97 3.34 8.76 10.53
N GLN A 98 3.51 8.25 9.31
CA GLN A 98 4.42 8.75 8.29
C GLN A 98 3.85 9.95 7.51
N ARG A 99 2.71 10.50 7.96
CA ARG A 99 2.02 11.66 7.38
C ARG A 99 1.87 11.60 5.86
N PRO A 100 1.24 10.54 5.32
CA PRO A 100 0.93 10.48 3.90
C PRO A 100 -0.01 11.62 3.49
N ALA A 101 0.05 11.98 2.21
CA ALA A 101 -0.82 13.02 1.66
C ALA A 101 -2.30 12.72 1.90
N ARG A 102 -3.06 13.80 2.13
CA ARG A 102 -4.52 13.77 2.24
C ARG A 102 -5.14 13.09 1.02
N ARG A 103 -6.12 12.21 1.23
CA ARG A 103 -6.81 11.49 0.15
C ARG A 103 -8.30 11.32 0.44
N TRP A 104 -9.09 11.11 -0.61
CA TRP A 104 -10.51 10.80 -0.50
C TRP A 104 -10.76 9.32 -0.75
N VAL A 105 -11.63 8.71 0.05
CA VAL A 105 -12.06 7.31 -0.09
C VAL A 105 -13.56 7.25 0.13
N GLY A 106 -14.34 6.96 -0.91
CA GLY A 106 -15.79 6.84 -0.82
C GLY A 106 -16.48 8.07 -0.23
N GLY A 107 -16.06 9.28 -0.61
CA GLY A 107 -16.57 10.54 -0.08
C GLY A 107 -16.05 10.91 1.31
N VAL A 108 -15.19 10.09 1.93
CA VAL A 108 -14.54 10.40 3.21
C VAL A 108 -13.14 10.94 2.96
N CYS A 109 -12.87 12.13 3.48
CA CYS A 109 -11.54 12.70 3.51
C CYS A 109 -10.70 12.01 4.59
N ILE A 110 -9.57 11.43 4.20
CA ILE A 110 -8.55 10.87 5.08
C ILE A 110 -7.38 11.86 5.13
N ASP A 111 -7.20 12.46 6.29
CA ASP A 111 -6.04 13.28 6.63
C ASP A 111 -5.27 12.59 7.77
N ALA A 112 -3.95 12.45 7.61
CA ALA A 112 -3.10 11.84 8.62
C ALA A 112 -2.89 12.75 9.85
N ALA A 113 -3.10 14.06 9.70
CA ALA A 113 -3.07 15.03 10.79
C ALA A 113 -4.36 15.05 11.62
N ASP A 114 -5.46 14.50 11.08
CA ASP A 114 -6.72 14.35 11.80
C ASP A 114 -6.76 13.02 12.59
N LYS A 115 -7.90 12.71 13.19
CA LYS A 115 -8.24 11.48 13.91
C LYS A 115 -9.11 10.56 13.02
N PRO A 116 -8.54 9.97 11.94
CA PRO A 116 -9.32 9.15 11.02
C PRO A 116 -9.78 7.84 11.68
N TRP A 117 -10.88 7.31 11.15
CA TRP A 117 -11.33 5.95 11.44
C TRP A 117 -10.44 4.92 10.74
N VAL A 118 -9.97 3.95 11.51
CA VAL A 118 -9.09 2.86 11.11
C VAL A 118 -9.75 1.51 11.43
N VAL A 119 -9.37 0.47 10.68
CA VAL A 119 -10.01 -0.86 10.75
C VAL A 119 -8.93 -1.94 10.93
N SER A 120 -9.21 -2.92 11.78
CA SER A 120 -8.31 -4.03 12.16
C SER A 120 -8.40 -5.15 11.13
N GLU A 121 -7.47 -6.11 11.14
CA GLU A 121 -7.47 -7.20 10.14
C GLU A 121 -8.64 -8.13 10.39
N GLN A 122 -9.07 -8.16 11.64
CA GLN A 122 -10.24 -8.83 12.16
C GLN A 122 -11.53 -8.02 11.92
N GLY A 123 -11.44 -6.83 11.30
CA GLY A 123 -12.58 -5.98 10.99
C GLY A 123 -13.01 -5.01 12.11
N GLU A 124 -12.23 -4.90 13.18
CA GLU A 124 -12.56 -4.01 14.30
C GLU A 124 -12.33 -2.55 13.90
N VAL A 125 -13.30 -1.66 14.15
CA VAL A 125 -13.21 -0.26 13.76
C VAL A 125 -12.91 0.60 14.98
N TRP A 126 -11.90 1.47 14.91
CA TRP A 126 -11.63 2.46 15.96
C TRP A 126 -11.23 3.82 15.38
N ARG A 127 -11.35 4.86 16.19
CA ARG A 127 -10.89 6.21 15.85
C ARG A 127 -9.53 6.43 16.48
N ARG A 128 -8.56 6.91 15.69
CA ARG A 128 -7.24 7.29 16.21
C ARG A 128 -7.39 8.47 17.18
N GLN A 129 -6.77 8.40 18.36
CA GLN A 129 -6.78 9.49 19.34
C GLN A 129 -5.64 10.46 19.11
#